data_AF-A0A2N4UG08-F1
#
_entry.id   AF-A0A2N4UG08-F1
#
_cell.length_a   1.000
_cell.length_b   1.000
_cell.length_c   1.000
_cell.angle_alpha   90.00
_cell.angle_beta   90.00
_cell.angle_gamma   90.00
#
_symmetry.space_group_name_H-M   'P 1'
#
loop_
_entity.id
_entity.type
_entity.pdbx_description
1 polymer ?
#
loop_
_entity_poly.entity_id
_entity_poly.type
_entity_poly.pdbx_seq_one_letter_code
_entity_poly.pdbx_strand_id
1 'polypeptide(L)'
;MSLLKHIQNATPFMHITNKLTTAALLFGIHQAAFAQSIGGLSRAQTTLQTLRDNLDVILPIAAIIIGIIIFVLYSAEVMRKDDAIRWGIGVLLAGSAAELVVLLWK
;
A
#
# COMPACT_ATOMS: atom_id res chain seq x y z
N MET A 1 11.74 61.40 1.48
CA MET A 1 12.16 60.54 0.33
C MET A 1 13.29 59.58 0.77
N SER A 2 13.02 58.68 1.72
CA SER A 2 14.03 57.73 2.24
C SER A 2 13.43 56.37 2.62
N LEU A 3 12.15 56.32 3.06
CA LEU A 3 11.47 55.07 3.40
C LEU A 3 11.12 54.18 2.19
N LEU A 4 11.04 54.74 0.98
CA LEU A 4 10.77 53.99 -0.25
C LEU A 4 12.00 53.24 -0.80
N LYS A 5 13.22 53.59 -0.38
CA LYS A 5 14.44 52.89 -0.80
C LYS A 5 14.69 51.58 -0.04
N HIS A 6 14.09 51.41 1.14
CA HIS A 6 14.29 50.20 1.95
C HIS A 6 13.45 49.01 1.46
N ILE A 7 12.32 49.26 0.79
CA ILE A 7 11.39 48.22 0.33
C ILE A 7 11.86 47.56 -0.98
N GLN A 8 12.66 48.26 -1.80
CA GLN A 8 13.15 47.73 -3.08
C GLN A 8 14.25 46.67 -2.96
N ASN A 9 14.85 46.48 -1.78
CA ASN A 9 15.90 45.48 -1.56
C ASN A 9 15.38 44.07 -1.18
N ALA A 10 14.07 43.87 -1.09
CA ALA A 10 13.47 42.59 -0.69
C ALA A 10 13.05 41.66 -1.85
N THR A 11 13.31 42.04 -3.11
CA THR A 11 12.86 41.28 -4.30
C THR A 11 13.87 40.34 -4.98
N PRO A 12 15.18 40.23 -4.61
CA PRO A 12 16.01 39.17 -5.20
C PRO A 12 15.78 37.81 -4.53
N PHE A 13 15.31 37.78 -3.27
CA PHE A 13 15.22 36.56 -2.48
C PHE A 13 14.10 35.63 -2.96
N MET A 14 12.95 36.17 -3.38
CA MET A 14 11.77 35.39 -3.80
C MET A 14 11.96 34.62 -5.11
N HIS A 15 12.79 35.12 -6.04
CA HIS A 15 13.09 34.40 -7.29
C HIS A 15 14.11 33.27 -7.06
N ILE A 16 15.03 33.45 -6.11
CA ILE A 16 16.03 32.44 -5.75
C ILE A 16 15.37 31.27 -5.01
N THR A 17 14.41 31.54 -4.11
CA THR A 17 13.67 30.49 -3.41
C THR A 17 12.85 29.63 -4.37
N ASN A 18 12.08 30.21 -5.31
CA ASN A 18 11.33 29.42 -6.29
C ASN A 18 12.23 28.56 -7.20
N LYS A 19 13.42 29.05 -7.56
CA LYS A 19 14.39 28.29 -8.37
C LYS A 19 14.99 27.12 -7.58
N LEU A 20 15.28 27.32 -6.29
CA LEU A 20 15.77 26.25 -5.40
C LEU A 20 14.70 25.18 -5.16
N THR A 21 13.44 25.57 -4.94
CA THR A 21 12.33 24.60 -4.77
C THR A 21 12.10 23.79 -6.04
N THR A 22 12.14 24.42 -7.20
CA THR A 22 12.00 23.73 -8.50
C THR A 22 13.18 22.79 -8.77
N ALA A 23 14.41 23.21 -8.45
CA ALA A 23 15.59 22.35 -8.58
C ALA A 23 15.55 21.16 -7.62
N ALA A 24 15.09 21.35 -6.38
CA ALA A 24 14.94 20.28 -5.40
C ALA A 24 13.86 19.25 -5.81
N LEU A 25 12.75 19.72 -6.38
CA LEU A 25 11.72 18.84 -6.95
C LEU A 25 12.28 18.05 -8.13
N LEU A 26 12.93 18.71 -9.09
CA LEU A 26 13.55 18.02 -10.24
C LEU A 26 14.61 17.01 -9.78
N PHE A 27 15.42 17.34 -8.77
CA PHE A 27 16.42 16.42 -8.22
C PHE A 27 15.78 15.23 -7.49
N GLY A 28 14.68 15.45 -6.74
CA GLY A 28 13.92 14.38 -6.10
C GLY A 28 13.22 13.44 -7.10
N ILE A 29 12.64 13.98 -8.17
CA ILE A 29 12.03 13.20 -9.25
C ILE A 29 13.11 12.45 -10.04
N HIS A 30 14.29 13.06 -10.23
CA HIS A 30 15.43 12.41 -10.87
C HIS A 30 15.97 11.24 -10.05
N GLN A 31 16.08 11.39 -8.73
CA GLN A 31 16.47 10.29 -7.83
C GLN A 31 15.44 9.16 -7.79
N ALA A 32 14.14 9.48 -7.82
CA ALA A 32 13.08 8.47 -7.95
C ALA A 32 13.15 7.74 -9.30
N ALA A 33 13.38 8.47 -10.40
CA ALA A 33 13.55 7.90 -11.73
C ALA A 33 14.84 7.06 -11.86
N PHE A 34 15.93 7.43 -11.17
CA PHE A 34 17.15 6.63 -11.09
C PHE A 34 16.98 5.39 -10.19
N ALA A 35 16.23 5.46 -9.09
CA ALA A 35 15.85 4.28 -8.32
C ALA A 35 14.97 3.31 -9.12
N GLN A 36 14.15 3.83 -10.05
CA GLN A 36 13.45 3.04 -11.05
C GLN A 36 14.39 2.45 -12.12
N SER A 37 15.43 3.18 -12.56
CA SER A 37 16.36 2.72 -13.60
C SER A 37 17.42 1.72 -13.12
N ILE A 38 17.75 1.71 -11.82
CA ILE A 38 18.69 0.76 -11.18
C ILE A 38 18.03 -0.63 -10.98
N GLY A 39 16.74 -0.78 -11.31
CA GLY A 39 16.03 -2.05 -11.26
C GLY A 39 15.45 -2.40 -9.88
N GLY A 40 15.52 -1.51 -8.90
CA GLY A 40 14.92 -1.69 -7.57
C GLY A 40 13.40 -1.86 -7.64
N LEU A 41 12.72 -1.04 -8.46
CA LEU A 41 11.28 -1.17 -8.69
C LEU A 41 10.92 -2.48 -9.41
N SER A 42 11.73 -2.88 -10.39
CA SER A 42 11.55 -4.16 -11.11
C SER A 42 11.72 -5.36 -10.17
N ARG A 43 12.70 -5.30 -9.25
CA ARG A 43 12.87 -6.33 -8.20
C ARG A 43 11.73 -6.30 -7.19
N ALA A 44 11.32 -5.13 -6.72
CA ALA A 44 10.18 -5.01 -5.80
C ALA A 44 8.89 -5.54 -6.44
N GLN A 45 8.63 -5.20 -7.70
CA GLN A 45 7.51 -5.74 -8.46
C GLN A 45 7.59 -7.25 -8.60
N THR A 46 8.75 -7.81 -8.95
CA THR A 46 8.93 -9.26 -9.09
C THR A 46 8.73 -9.99 -7.76
N THR A 47 9.27 -9.46 -6.66
CA THR A 47 9.10 -10.03 -5.32
C THR A 47 7.65 -9.93 -4.85
N LEU A 48 6.99 -8.79 -5.05
CA LEU A 48 5.58 -8.61 -4.70
C LEU A 48 4.66 -9.49 -5.55
N GLN A 49 4.99 -9.68 -6.83
CA GLN A 49 4.28 -10.60 -7.71
C GLN A 49 4.43 -12.03 -7.20
N THR A 50 5.65 -12.47 -6.92
CA THR A 50 5.92 -13.80 -6.36
C THR A 50 5.21 -13.99 -5.03
N LEU A 51 5.23 -12.98 -4.15
CA LEU A 51 4.52 -13.02 -2.88
C LEU A 51 3.01 -13.17 -3.09
N ARG A 52 2.43 -12.36 -3.99
CA ARG A 52 1.01 -12.42 -4.34
C ARG A 52 0.65 -13.80 -4.88
N ASP A 53 1.42 -14.33 -5.82
CA ASP A 53 1.17 -15.63 -6.46
C ASP A 53 1.21 -16.77 -5.42
N ASN A 54 2.15 -16.70 -4.46
CA ASN A 54 2.20 -17.66 -3.36
C ASN A 54 1.03 -17.48 -2.38
N LEU A 55 0.67 -16.24 -2.06
CA LEU A 55 -0.47 -15.94 -1.18
C LEU A 55 -1.79 -16.43 -1.79
N ASP A 56 -1.97 -16.29 -3.09
CA ASP A 56 -3.20 -16.72 -3.79
C ASP A 56 -3.44 -18.24 -3.64
N VAL A 57 -2.37 -19.01 -3.51
CA VAL A 57 -2.42 -20.46 -3.25
C VAL A 57 -2.51 -20.78 -1.75
N ILE A 58 -1.68 -20.13 -0.93
CA ILE A 58 -1.56 -20.46 0.50
C ILE A 58 -2.78 -19.99 1.29
N LEU A 59 -3.33 -18.82 0.98
CA LEU A 59 -4.45 -18.22 1.71
C LEU A 59 -5.71 -19.11 1.74
N PRO A 60 -6.21 -19.68 0.62
CA PRO A 60 -7.38 -20.57 0.66
C PRO A 60 -7.08 -21.88 1.39
N ILE A 61 -5.87 -22.44 1.23
CA ILE A 61 -5.46 -23.66 1.96
C ILE A 61 -5.46 -23.41 3.47
N ALA A 62 -4.87 -22.29 3.91
CA ALA A 62 -4.86 -21.89 5.31
C ALA A 62 -6.28 -21.67 5.85
N ALA A 63 -7.17 -21.04 5.06
CA ALA A 63 -8.56 -20.85 5.44
C ALA A 63 -9.27 -22.20 5.67
N ILE A 64 -9.07 -23.18 4.80
CA ILE A 64 -9.65 -24.53 4.97
C ILE A 64 -9.14 -25.19 6.24
N ILE A 65 -7.82 -25.16 6.49
CA ILE A 65 -7.21 -25.77 7.68
C ILE A 65 -7.76 -25.14 8.97
N ILE A 66 -7.82 -23.80 9.03
CA ILE A 66 -8.39 -23.10 10.18
C ILE A 66 -9.88 -23.43 10.33
N GLY A 67 -10.63 -23.53 9.24
CA GLY A 67 -12.04 -23.95 9.26
C GLY A 67 -12.24 -25.34 9.86
N ILE A 68 -11.37 -26.30 9.53
CA ILE A 68 -11.38 -27.64 10.14
C ILE A 68 -11.08 -27.57 11.63
N ILE A 69 -10.06 -26.79 12.03
CA ILE A 69 -9.72 -26.61 13.45
C ILE A 69 -10.90 -26.01 14.21
N ILE A 70 -11.53 -24.98 13.66
CA ILE A 70 -12.72 -24.34 14.22
C ILE A 70 -13.88 -25.33 14.35
N PHE A 71 -14.09 -26.19 13.37
CA PHE A 71 -15.13 -27.22 13.43
C PHE A 71 -14.89 -28.20 14.58
N VAL A 72 -13.64 -28.64 14.76
CA VAL A 72 -13.26 -29.51 15.89
C VAL A 72 -13.41 -28.77 17.23
N LEU A 73 -12.93 -27.53 17.34
CA LEU A 73 -13.03 -26.72 18.55
C LEU A 73 -14.47 -26.41 18.95
N TYR A 74 -15.34 -26.21 17.97
CA TYR A 74 -16.78 -26.06 18.19
C TYR A 74 -17.41 -27.37 18.68
N SER A 75 -17.05 -28.50 18.06
CA SER A 75 -17.54 -29.83 18.46
C SER A 75 -17.06 -30.24 19.86
N ALA A 76 -15.89 -29.76 20.27
CA ALA A 76 -15.33 -29.95 21.60
C ALA A 76 -15.88 -28.96 22.66
N GLU A 77 -16.86 -28.12 22.30
CA GLU A 77 -17.44 -27.07 23.16
C GLU A 77 -16.40 -26.05 23.70
N VAL A 78 -15.20 -26.00 23.11
CA VAL A 78 -14.13 -25.06 23.49
C VAL A 78 -14.41 -23.66 22.90
N MET A 79 -15.02 -23.61 21.72
CA MET A 79 -15.30 -22.34 21.02
C MET A 79 -16.79 -22.11 20.85
N ARG A 80 -17.23 -20.86 21.07
CA ARG A 80 -18.65 -20.50 20.92
C ARG A 80 -19.01 -20.43 19.43
N LYS A 81 -20.27 -20.77 19.15
CA LYS A 81 -20.84 -20.68 17.79
C LYS A 81 -20.69 -19.28 17.19
N ASP A 82 -20.85 -18.25 18.00
CA ASP A 82 -20.77 -16.86 17.55
C ASP A 82 -19.37 -16.50 17.04
N ASP A 83 -18.32 -17.01 17.68
CA ASP A 83 -16.93 -16.79 17.27
C ASP A 83 -16.62 -17.55 15.97
N ALA A 84 -17.09 -18.80 15.85
CA ALA A 84 -16.95 -19.61 14.63
C ALA A 84 -17.64 -18.92 13.43
N ILE A 85 -18.86 -18.45 13.64
CA ILE A 85 -19.64 -17.75 12.60
C ILE A 85 -18.97 -16.42 12.23
N ARG A 86 -18.51 -15.65 13.21
CA ARG A 86 -17.83 -14.37 12.95
C ARG A 86 -16.56 -14.56 12.12
N TRP A 87 -15.80 -15.61 12.41
CA TRP A 87 -14.64 -15.98 11.59
C TRP A 87 -15.08 -16.39 10.17
N GLY A 88 -16.07 -17.26 10.03
CA GLY A 88 -16.58 -17.72 8.73
C GLY A 88 -17.13 -16.59 7.85
N ILE A 89 -17.84 -15.62 8.45
CA ILE A 89 -18.30 -14.40 7.77
C ILE A 89 -17.10 -13.57 7.29
N GLY A 90 -16.04 -13.45 8.10
CA GLY A 90 -14.81 -12.76 7.70
C GLY A 90 -14.17 -13.39 6.46
N VAL A 91 -14.08 -14.72 6.42
CA VAL A 91 -13.56 -15.46 5.26
C VAL A 91 -14.44 -15.27 4.03
N LEU A 92 -15.77 -15.35 4.18
CA LEU A 92 -16.73 -15.16 3.09
C LEU A 92 -16.64 -13.75 2.50
N LEU A 93 -16.56 -12.71 3.35
CA LEU A 93 -16.42 -11.32 2.92
C LEU A 93 -15.09 -11.05 2.23
N ALA A 94 -13.99 -11.62 2.73
CA ALA A 94 -12.68 -11.48 2.09
C ALA A 94 -12.67 -12.10 0.67
N GLY A 95 -13.23 -13.30 0.51
CA GLY A 95 -13.38 -13.94 -0.79
C GLY A 95 -14.28 -13.13 -1.74
N SER A 96 -15.39 -12.62 -1.23
CA SER A 96 -16.32 -11.79 -2.01
C SER A 96 -15.67 -10.47 -2.46
N ALA A 97 -14.90 -9.83 -1.58
CA ALA A 97 -14.16 -8.61 -1.90
C ALA A 97 -13.09 -8.85 -2.97
N ALA A 98 -12.39 -9.99 -2.91
CA ALA A 98 -11.40 -10.35 -3.92
C ALA A 98 -12.02 -10.45 -5.32
N GLU A 99 -13.17 -11.14 -5.45
CA GLU A 99 -13.92 -11.24 -6.71
C GLU A 99 -14.43 -9.89 -7.20
N LEU A 100 -14.93 -9.03 -6.30
CA LEU A 100 -15.36 -7.68 -6.66
C LEU A 100 -14.22 -6.84 -7.21
N VAL A 101 -13.02 -6.94 -6.63
CA VAL A 101 -11.83 -6.25 -7.13
C VAL A 101 -11.44 -6.76 -8.51
N VAL A 102 -11.50 -8.08 -8.73
CA VAL A 102 -11.21 -8.70 -10.04
C VAL A 102 -12.19 -8.23 -11.11
N LEU A 103 -13.48 -8.13 -10.79
CA LEU A 103 -14.51 -7.64 -11.72
C LEU A 103 -14.42 -6.14 -11.97
N LEU A 104 -14.03 -5.34 -10.97
CA LEU A 104 -13.90 -3.89 -11.10
C LEU A 104 -12.71 -3.48 -11.98
N TRP A 105 -11.63 -4.27 -11.96
CA TRP A 105 -10.40 -4.00 -12.71
C TRP A 105 -10.36 -4.63 -14.10
N LYS A 106 -11.47 -5.23 -14.52
CA LYS A 106 -11.66 -5.86 -15.83
C LYS A 106 -12.32 -4.90 -16.81
#